data_AF-A0A380CG06-F1
#
_entry.id   AF-A0A380CG06-F1
#
_cell.length_a   1.000
_cell.length_b   1.000
_cell.length_c   1.000
_cell.angle_alpha   90.00
_cell.angle_beta   90.00
_cell.angle_gamma   90.00
#
_symmetry.space_group_name_H-M   'P 1'
#
loop_
_entity.id
_entity.type
_entity.pdbx_description
1 polymer ?
#
loop_
_entity_poly.entity_id
_entity_poly.type
_entity_poly.pdbx_seq_one_letter_code
_entity_poly.pdbx_strand_id
1 'polypeptide(L)'
;MEQEKTFERMKIIITQIGDCLGQEIDRDNPDEVLGKLQELASIQSTASYCLATAKQLHNSKIAQLLVSELYKGYTATDRKLIFLEVAKEEMFYLNLIDRYVANISHSIESLRSILSFKKHEIDQSRYQTT
;
A
#
# COMPACT_ATOMS: atom_id res chain seq x y z
N MET A 1 11.46 11.63 18.64
CA MET A 1 10.17 12.33 18.88
C MET A 1 9.44 12.73 17.61
N GLU A 2 10.07 13.39 16.62
CA GLU A 2 9.36 13.73 15.36
C GLU A 2 9.21 12.53 14.40
N GLN A 3 10.27 11.75 14.17
CA GLN A 3 10.21 10.53 13.35
C GLN A 3 9.22 9.50 13.89
N GLU A 4 9.13 9.37 15.21
CA GLU A 4 8.20 8.48 15.90
C GLU A 4 6.75 8.91 15.67
N LYS A 5 6.45 10.22 15.77
CA LYS A 5 5.13 10.77 15.42
C LYS A 5 4.79 10.56 13.95
N THR A 6 5.75 10.71 13.05
CA THR A 6 5.57 10.44 11.62
C THR A 6 5.27 8.96 11.37
N PHE A 7 5.98 8.06 12.07
CA PHE A 7 5.78 6.63 11.95
C PHE A 7 4.37 6.23 12.43
N GLU A 8 3.93 6.70 13.60
CA GLU A 8 2.58 6.43 14.10
C GLU A 8 1.47 6.94 13.17
N ARG A 9 1.62 8.15 12.62
CA ARG A 9 0.69 8.67 11.60
C ARG A 9 0.65 7.78 10.36
N MET A 10 1.81 7.33 9.91
CA MET A 10 1.91 6.45 8.75
C MET A 10 1.22 5.10 9.01
N LYS A 11 1.37 4.51 10.20
CA LYS A 11 0.66 3.27 10.58
C LYS A 11 -0.85 3.42 10.44
N ILE A 12 -1.41 4.51 10.97
CA ILE A 12 -2.86 4.80 10.87
C ILE A 12 -3.31 4.86 9.40
N ILE A 13 -2.57 5.59 8.56
CA ILE A 13 -2.92 5.72 7.13
C ILE A 13 -2.79 4.37 6.41
N ILE A 14 -1.75 3.58 6.70
CA ILE A 14 -1.57 2.24 6.11
C ILE A 14 -2.74 1.33 6.49
N THR A 15 -3.21 1.39 7.74
CA THR A 15 -4.40 0.63 8.17
C THR A 15 -5.64 1.06 7.38
N GLN A 16 -5.89 2.36 7.23
CA GLN A 16 -7.02 2.87 6.44
C GLN A 16 -6.96 2.42 4.97
N ILE A 17 -5.77 2.40 4.37
CA ILE A 17 -5.56 1.87 3.01
C ILE A 17 -5.89 0.37 2.97
N GLY A 18 -5.45 -0.38 3.99
CA GLY A 18 -5.75 -1.81 4.10
C GLY A 18 -7.25 -2.08 4.22
N ASP A 19 -7.96 -1.31 5.05
CA ASP A 19 -9.41 -1.42 5.23
C ASP A 19 -10.15 -1.09 3.94
N CYS A 20 -9.73 -0.03 3.23
CA CYS A 20 -10.24 0.30 1.92
C CYS A 20 -10.03 -0.86 0.94
N LEU A 21 -8.82 -1.42 0.84
CA LEU A 21 -8.57 -2.55 -0.04
C LEU A 21 -9.36 -3.82 0.34
N GLY A 22 -9.62 -4.03 1.63
CA GLY A 22 -10.31 -5.19 2.16
C GLY A 22 -11.84 -5.11 2.08
N GLN A 23 -12.41 -3.94 1.80
CA GLN A 23 -13.85 -3.79 1.68
C GLN A 23 -14.38 -4.53 0.45
N GLU A 24 -15.26 -5.48 0.70
CA GLU A 24 -15.98 -6.23 -0.32
C GLU A 24 -17.01 -5.34 -1.03
N ILE A 25 -17.23 -5.63 -2.32
CA ILE A 25 -18.24 -4.99 -3.15
C ILE A 25 -18.96 -6.07 -3.95
N ASP A 26 -20.22 -5.82 -4.28
CA ASP A 26 -20.89 -6.60 -5.32
C ASP A 26 -20.29 -6.25 -6.68
N ARG A 27 -19.53 -7.19 -7.25
CA ARG A 27 -18.89 -6.99 -8.55
C ARG A 27 -19.87 -7.06 -9.72
N ASP A 28 -21.09 -7.52 -9.46
CA ASP A 28 -22.15 -7.52 -10.46
C ASP A 28 -22.91 -6.21 -10.55
N ASN A 29 -22.85 -5.39 -9.49
CA ASN A 29 -23.41 -4.06 -9.43
C ASN A 29 -22.44 -3.00 -10.02
N PRO A 30 -22.72 -2.39 -11.19
CA PRO A 30 -21.82 -1.41 -11.81
C PRO A 30 -21.56 -0.17 -10.93
N ASP A 31 -22.52 0.25 -10.13
CA ASP A 31 -22.40 1.44 -9.28
C ASP A 31 -21.41 1.21 -8.13
N GLU A 32 -21.42 0.01 -7.53
CA GLU A 32 -20.46 -0.38 -6.51
C GLU A 32 -19.05 -0.55 -7.08
N VAL A 33 -18.92 -1.15 -8.26
CA VAL A 33 -17.64 -1.28 -8.97
C VAL A 33 -17.05 0.09 -9.30
N LEU A 34 -17.88 1.02 -9.80
CA LEU A 34 -17.46 2.39 -10.08
C LEU A 34 -17.07 3.15 -8.81
N GLY A 35 -17.87 3.04 -7.75
CA GLY A 35 -17.58 3.65 -6.45
C GLY A 35 -16.23 3.16 -5.91
N LYS A 36 -15.99 1.84 -5.98
CA LYS A 36 -14.70 1.27 -5.54
C LYS A 36 -13.52 1.74 -6.37
N LEU A 37 -13.71 1.82 -7.69
CA LEU A 37 -12.68 2.31 -8.61
C LEU A 37 -12.27 3.75 -8.26
N GLN A 38 -13.25 4.62 -7.99
CA GLN A 38 -13.01 6.02 -7.61
C GLN A 38 -12.32 6.13 -6.24
N GLU A 39 -12.75 5.33 -5.28
CA GLU A 39 -12.14 5.27 -3.95
C GLU A 39 -10.66 4.86 -4.04
N LEU A 40 -10.37 3.75 -4.73
CA LEU A 40 -9.00 3.27 -4.93
C LEU A 40 -8.12 4.28 -5.67
N ALA A 41 -8.67 4.95 -6.68
CA ALA A 41 -7.96 6.01 -7.40
C ALA A 41 -7.63 7.20 -6.48
N SER A 42 -8.55 7.57 -5.58
CA SER A 42 -8.34 8.69 -4.65
C SER A 42 -7.24 8.42 -3.62
N ILE A 43 -7.07 7.17 -3.18
CA ILE A 43 -6.06 6.80 -2.19
C ILE A 43 -4.70 6.43 -2.80
N GLN A 44 -4.60 6.27 -4.13
CA GLN A 44 -3.39 5.83 -4.81
C GLN A 44 -2.19 6.76 -4.55
N SER A 45 -2.39 8.07 -4.62
CA SER A 45 -1.34 9.06 -4.32
C SER A 45 -0.93 9.02 -2.85
N THR A 46 -1.90 8.86 -1.94
CA THR A 46 -1.65 8.73 -0.50
C THR A 46 -0.83 7.47 -0.18
N ALA A 47 -1.16 6.33 -0.81
CA ALA A 47 -0.41 5.10 -0.66
C ALA A 47 1.03 5.23 -1.19
N SER A 48 1.21 5.90 -2.32
CA SER A 48 2.53 6.16 -2.91
C SER A 48 3.39 7.06 -2.02
N TYR A 49 2.79 8.09 -1.43
CA TYR A 49 3.44 8.94 -0.43
C TYR A 49 3.85 8.14 0.81
N CYS A 50 2.94 7.32 1.35
CA CYS A 50 3.24 6.46 2.50
C CYS A 50 4.38 5.47 2.22
N LEU A 51 4.45 4.90 1.02
CA LEU A 51 5.56 4.05 0.59
C LEU A 51 6.89 4.80 0.60
N ALA A 52 6.92 6.04 0.09
CA ALA A 52 8.12 6.87 0.13
C ALA A 52 8.52 7.20 1.57
N THR A 53 7.57 7.54 2.43
CA THR A 53 7.81 7.78 3.87
C THR A 53 8.32 6.54 4.59
N ALA A 54 7.74 5.36 4.34
CA ALA A 54 8.18 4.11 4.94
C ALA A 54 9.62 3.78 4.53
N LYS A 55 9.97 3.97 3.26
CA LYS A 55 11.35 3.83 2.76
C LYS A 55 12.30 4.78 3.47
N GLN A 56 11.91 6.05 3.63
CA GLN A 56 12.72 7.04 4.32
C GLN A 56 12.94 6.69 5.79
N LEU A 57 11.89 6.25 6.51
CA LEU A 57 11.96 5.88 7.92
C LEU A 57 12.85 4.65 8.13
N HIS A 58 12.66 3.60 7.33
CA HIS A 58 13.51 2.40 7.39
C HIS A 58 14.98 2.76 7.12
N ASN A 59 15.26 3.51 6.05
CA ASN A 59 16.63 3.91 5.73
C ASN A 59 17.25 4.80 6.83
N SER A 60 16.46 5.70 7.42
CA SER A 60 16.92 6.53 8.53
C SER A 60 17.25 5.69 9.76
N LYS A 61 16.43 4.69 10.08
CA LYS A 61 16.69 3.74 11.17
C LYS A 61 17.99 2.97 10.95
N ILE A 62 18.18 2.41 9.76
CA ILE A 62 19.41 1.69 9.42
C ILE A 62 20.63 2.61 9.49
N ALA A 63 20.52 3.85 8.99
CA ALA A 63 21.60 4.84 9.08
C ALA A 63 21.98 5.17 10.53
N GLN A 64 20.99 5.36 11.42
CA GLN A 64 21.22 5.57 12.86
C GLN A 64 21.95 4.38 13.50
N LEU A 65 21.56 3.15 13.16
CA LEU A 65 22.21 1.95 13.66
C LEU A 65 23.65 1.79 13.12
N LEU A 66 23.89 2.20 11.88
CA LEU A 66 25.20 2.15 11.25
C LEU A 66 26.23 3.06 11.92
N VAL A 67 25.83 4.29 12.29
CA VAL A 67 26.71 5.28 12.94
C VAL A 67 26.77 5.12 14.46
N SER A 68 25.92 4.27 15.04
CA SER A 68 25.90 4.03 16.49
C SER A 68 27.18 3.36 16.98
N GLU A 69 27.77 3.93 18.03
CA GLU A 69 28.93 3.38 18.73
C GLU A 69 28.65 2.01 19.39
N LEU A 70 27.37 1.73 19.71
CA LEU A 70 26.93 0.50 20.38
C LEU A 70 27.32 -0.77 19.64
N TYR A 71 27.46 -0.71 18.31
CA TYR A 71 27.65 -1.88 17.46
C TYR A 71 29.04 -1.95 16.80
N LYS A 72 29.98 -1.06 17.15
CA LYS A 72 31.29 -1.00 16.49
C LYS A 72 32.15 -2.26 16.66
N GLY A 73 32.00 -2.97 17.77
CA GLY A 73 32.76 -4.20 18.06
C GLY A 73 32.18 -5.48 17.44
N TYR A 74 31.00 -5.40 16.83
CA TYR A 74 30.34 -6.56 16.25
C TYR A 74 30.82 -6.82 14.82
N THR A 75 30.83 -8.10 14.41
CA THR A 75 31.16 -8.46 13.03
C THR A 75 30.10 -7.95 12.05
N ALA A 76 30.44 -7.85 10.77
CA ALA A 76 29.48 -7.42 9.75
C ALA A 76 28.22 -8.31 9.70
N THR A 77 28.38 -9.62 9.92
CA THR A 77 27.27 -10.58 9.96
C THR A 77 26.36 -10.34 11.16
N ASP A 78 26.93 -10.15 12.35
CA ASP A 78 26.15 -9.90 13.56
C ASP A 78 25.41 -8.57 13.47
N ARG A 79 26.07 -7.51 12.98
CA ARG A 79 25.44 -6.20 12.74
C ARG A 79 24.25 -6.31 11.80
N LYS A 80 24.37 -7.09 10.72
CA LYS A 80 23.27 -7.32 9.78
C LYS A 80 22.06 -7.95 10.48
N LEU A 81 22.27 -9.01 11.28
CA LEU A 81 21.18 -9.68 12.00
C LEU A 81 20.52 -8.76 13.03
N ILE A 82 21.33 -8.03 13.81
CA ILE A 82 20.84 -7.09 14.81
C ILE A 82 20.05 -5.96 14.15
N PHE A 83 20.55 -5.40 13.05
CA PHE A 83 19.86 -4.27 12.39
C PHE A 83 18.53 -4.69 11.78
N LEU A 84 18.45 -5.91 11.24
CA LEU A 84 17.19 -6.49 10.78
C LEU A 84 16.19 -6.63 11.92
N GLU A 85 16.62 -7.14 13.08
CA GLU A 85 15.74 -7.30 14.24
C GLU A 85 15.30 -5.95 14.82
N VAL A 86 16.21 -4.98 14.90
CA VAL A 86 15.92 -3.65 15.47
C VAL A 86 15.05 -2.79 14.54
N ALA A 87 15.16 -2.97 13.22
CA ALA A 87 14.37 -2.26 12.21
C ALA A 87 13.17 -3.08 11.68
N LYS A 88 12.80 -4.17 12.38
CA LYS A 88 11.78 -5.11 11.91
C LYS A 88 10.41 -4.48 11.71
N GLU A 89 10.06 -3.50 12.53
CA GLU A 89 8.75 -2.85 12.46
C GLU A 89 8.67 -1.91 11.26
N GLU A 90 9.70 -1.08 11.05
CA GLU A 90 9.80 -0.22 9.86
C GLU A 90 9.82 -1.07 8.58
N MET A 91 10.53 -2.20 8.60
CA MET A 91 10.57 -3.16 7.49
C MET A 91 9.19 -3.79 7.24
N PHE A 92 8.45 -4.17 8.29
CA PHE A 92 7.11 -4.71 8.16
C PHE A 92 6.17 -3.73 7.44
N TYR A 93 6.09 -2.49 7.91
CA TYR A 93 5.20 -1.49 7.31
C TYR A 93 5.64 -1.08 5.91
N LEU A 94 6.95 -1.03 5.64
CA LEU A 94 7.49 -0.83 4.30
C LEU A 94 7.00 -1.91 3.33
N ASN A 95 7.14 -3.18 3.72
CA ASN A 95 6.69 -4.30 2.87
C ASN A 95 5.17 -4.32 2.71
N LEU A 96 4.43 -3.95 3.75
CA LEU A 96 2.97 -3.91 3.72
C LEU A 96 2.46 -2.85 2.73
N ILE A 97 2.96 -1.61 2.82
CA ILE A 97 2.52 -0.53 1.94
C ILE A 97 2.96 -0.75 0.49
N ASP A 98 4.12 -1.37 0.26
CA ASP A 98 4.57 -1.75 -1.10
C ASP A 98 3.58 -2.72 -1.76
N ARG A 99 3.12 -3.73 -1.01
CA ARG A 99 2.08 -4.66 -1.47
C ARG A 99 0.74 -3.96 -1.71
N TYR A 100 0.34 -3.03 -0.85
CA TYR A 100 -0.90 -2.27 -1.05
C TYR A 100 -0.86 -1.37 -2.28
N VAL A 101 0.26 -0.70 -2.56
CA VAL A 101 0.42 0.11 -3.78
C VAL A 101 0.28 -0.75 -5.04
N ALA A 102 0.90 -1.93 -5.05
CA ALA A 102 0.73 -2.89 -6.15
C ALA A 102 -0.74 -3.34 -6.27
N ASN A 103 -1.37 -3.70 -5.15
CA ASN A 103 -2.75 -4.18 -5.13
C ASN A 103 -3.76 -3.11 -5.59
N ILE A 104 -3.59 -1.84 -5.19
CA ILE A 104 -4.40 -0.72 -5.69
C ILE A 104 -4.31 -0.66 -7.21
N SER A 105 -3.10 -0.73 -7.77
CA SER A 105 -2.89 -0.63 -9.21
C SER A 105 -3.56 -1.79 -9.96
N HIS A 106 -3.40 -3.02 -9.47
CA HIS A 106 -4.04 -4.20 -10.05
C HIS A 106 -5.56 -4.18 -9.91
N SER A 107 -6.07 -3.73 -8.76
CA SER A 107 -7.50 -3.63 -8.49
C SER A 107 -8.16 -2.59 -9.40
N ILE A 108 -7.55 -1.41 -9.58
CA ILE A 108 -8.02 -0.38 -10.52
C ILE A 108 -8.16 -0.96 -11.93
N GLU A 109 -7.16 -1.71 -12.41
CA GLU A 109 -7.20 -2.29 -13.76
C GLU A 109 -8.26 -3.40 -13.89
N SER A 110 -8.39 -4.24 -12.87
CA SER A 110 -9.43 -5.28 -12.83
C SER A 110 -10.84 -4.67 -12.86
N LEU A 111 -11.10 -3.65 -12.04
CA LEU A 111 -12.42 -2.99 -11.98
C LEU A 111 -12.74 -2.26 -13.30
N ARG A 112 -11.77 -1.63 -13.95
CA ARG A 112 -11.94 -1.05 -15.29
C ARG A 112 -12.34 -2.09 -16.32
N SER A 113 -11.71 -3.27 -16.28
CA SER A 113 -12.04 -4.38 -17.18
C SER A 113 -13.47 -4.88 -16.97
N ILE A 114 -13.91 -5.00 -15.70
CA ILE A 114 -15.29 -5.38 -15.36
C ILE A 114 -16.29 -4.35 -15.90
N LEU A 115 -16.06 -3.05 -15.67
CA LEU A 115 -16.95 -1.99 -16.17
C LEU A 115 -17.02 -1.97 -17.70
N SER A 116 -15.88 -2.18 -18.38
CA SER A 116 -15.82 -2.28 -19.84
C SER A 116 -16.66 -3.44 -20.36
N PHE A 117 -16.56 -4.61 -19.72
CA PHE A 117 -17.35 -5.79 -20.06
C PHE A 117 -18.85 -5.53 -19.88
N LYS A 118 -19.27 -5.00 -18.72
CA LYS A 118 -20.68 -4.69 -18.44
C LYS A 118 -21.26 -3.65 -19.41
N LYS A 119 -20.47 -2.63 -19.78
CA LYS A 119 -20.86 -1.67 -20.82
C LYS A 119 -21.13 -2.38 -22.15
N HIS A 120 -20.26 -3.30 -22.54
CA HIS A 120 -20.42 -4.06 -23.77
C HIS A 120 -21.70 -4.91 -23.77
N GLU A 121 -22.03 -5.56 -22.65
CA GLU A 121 -23.28 -6.34 -22.50
C GLU A 121 -24.53 -5.45 -22.67
N ILE A 122 -24.54 -4.27 -22.04
CA ILE A 122 -25.64 -3.29 -22.16
C ILE A 122 -25.79 -2.82 -23.61
N ASP A 123 -24.68 -2.56 -24.29
CA ASP A 123 -24.71 -2.15 -25.70
C ASP A 123 -25.29 -3.28 -26.57
N GLN A 124 -24.83 -4.53 -26.39
CA GLN A 124 -25.37 -5.68 -27.11
C GLN A 124 -26.87 -5.92 -26.86
N SER A 125 -27.33 -5.82 -25.61
CA SER A 125 -28.73 -6.05 -25.28
C SER A 125 -29.66 -5.05 -25.97
N ARG A 126 -29.19 -3.80 -26.14
CA ARG A 126 -29.95 -2.75 -26.86
C ARG A 126 -30.14 -3.09 -28.33
N TYR A 127 -29.12 -3.63 -28.98
CA TYR A 127 -29.19 -4.01 -30.40
C TYR A 127 -30.09 -5.23 -30.65
N GLN A 128 -30.23 -6.15 -29.70
CA GLN A 128 -31.10 -7.33 -29.84
C GLN A 128 -32.60 -7.01 -29.66
N THR A 129 -32.94 -5.88 -29.05
CA THR A 129 -34.31 -5.39 -28.86
C THR A 129 -34.83 -4.46 -29.98
N THR A 130 -34.03 -4.23 -31.02
CA THR A 130 -34.39 -3.49 -32.26
C THR A 130 -34.41 -4.43 -33.44
#